data_AF-A0A1Q6RQU5-F1
#
_entry.id   AF-A0A1Q6RQU5-F1
#
_cell.length_a   1.000
_cell.length_b   1.000
_cell.length_c   1.000
_cell.angle_alpha   90.00
_cell.angle_beta   90.00
_cell.angle_gamma   90.00
#
_symmetry.space_group_name_H-M   'P 1'
#
loop_
_entity.id
_entity.type
_entity.pdbx_description
1 polymer ?
#
loop_
_entity_poly.entity_id
_entity_poly.type
_entity_poly.pdbx_seq_one_letter_code
_entity_poly.pdbx_strand_id
1 'polypeptide(L)'
;MRKLFTTKNIVRIAIFGVLSFLLYLIRIPLPFLFPSFLELHVSEVPALMGGFMLGPLGGCLVILIKTALKLIFVGTSSGYIGELADIIIASAFVLPASLIYRKFRTKKGAAISLVAGSTISVIAALLANAYLLIPFYCKFYGMDAVVGLLKGLFQNVTEDSILKYYLPFSVLPFNALRCVLSSTLTFFLYKRLESALDKLFNEEPKRLIKQRESCILSHMISTSEEQTFLQGEKLAMSLKGGEIILLSGDLGAGKTVFTKGIAKGLGITEEVTSPTFALLNVYDGGRLKLYHYDCYRLSSGQEAEERGLTEFFGDKDGVCVIEWPQVISDVLPPDVIEAEILYSGEGKREIKINDKQTKS
;
A
#
# COMPACT_ATOMS: atom_id res chain seq x y z
N MET A 1 6.66 0.75 18.03
CA MET A 1 7.84 0.94 17.15
C MET A 1 7.99 -0.13 16.06
N ARG A 2 7.83 -1.44 16.34
CA ARG A 2 8.01 -2.53 15.34
C ARG A 2 7.19 -2.40 14.04
N LYS A 3 6.03 -1.72 14.04
CA LYS A 3 5.21 -1.49 12.83
C LYS A 3 5.72 -0.37 11.90
N LEU A 4 6.59 0.54 12.36
CA LEU A 4 7.07 1.67 11.55
C LEU A 4 8.26 1.28 10.65
N PHE A 5 9.17 0.44 11.13
CA PHE A 5 10.41 0.08 10.44
C PHE A 5 10.27 -1.18 9.56
N THR A 6 9.13 -1.34 8.88
CA THR A 6 9.01 -2.34 7.82
C THR A 6 9.74 -1.84 6.57
N THR A 7 10.26 -2.74 5.73
CA THR A 7 10.97 -2.38 4.49
C THR A 7 10.18 -1.37 3.66
N LYS A 8 8.88 -1.63 3.49
CA LYS A 8 7.96 -0.75 2.76
C LYS A 8 7.84 0.65 3.36
N ASN A 9 7.74 0.75 4.69
CA ASN A 9 7.61 2.04 5.36
C ASN A 9 8.93 2.82 5.36
N ILE A 10 10.07 2.12 5.46
CA ILE A 10 11.39 2.74 5.32
C ILE A 10 11.52 3.39 3.94
N VAL A 11 11.16 2.67 2.86
CA VAL A 11 11.21 3.22 1.50
C VAL A 11 10.26 4.43 1.37
N ARG A 12 9.05 4.37 1.92
CA ARG A 12 8.11 5.51 1.92
C ARG A 12 8.70 6.75 2.60
N ILE A 13 9.31 6.57 3.78
CA ILE A 13 9.96 7.65 4.53
C ILE A 13 11.10 8.26 3.68
N ALA A 14 11.90 7.42 3.01
CA ALA A 14 12.97 7.88 2.14
C ALA A 14 12.45 8.68 0.93
N ILE A 15 11.43 8.19 0.21
CA ILE A 15 10.84 8.90 -0.94
C ILE A 15 10.26 10.25 -0.49
N PHE A 16 9.50 10.28 0.60
CA PHE A 16 8.97 11.53 1.12
C PHE A 16 10.09 12.48 1.59
N GLY A 17 11.17 11.96 2.16
CA GLY A 17 12.35 12.74 2.55
C GLY A 17 13.03 13.39 1.35
N VAL A 18 13.22 12.63 0.26
CA VAL A 18 13.77 13.16 -1.00
C VAL A 18 12.83 14.19 -1.62
N LEU A 19 11.52 13.89 -1.70
CA LEU A 19 10.54 14.85 -2.25
C LEU A 19 10.50 16.14 -1.42
N SER A 20 10.57 16.02 -0.10
CA SER A 20 10.64 17.15 0.84
C SER A 20 11.89 18.00 0.57
N PHE A 21 13.03 17.35 0.31
CA PHE A 21 14.27 18.04 -0.07
C PHE A 21 14.16 18.72 -1.44
N LEU A 22 13.60 18.06 -2.46
CA LEU A 22 13.39 18.66 -3.78
C LEU A 22 12.49 19.90 -3.71
N LEU A 23 11.43 19.87 -2.89
CA LEU A 23 10.60 21.05 -2.66
C LEU A 23 11.31 22.15 -1.87
N TYR A 24 12.28 21.80 -1.02
CA TYR A 24 13.14 22.80 -0.35
C TYR A 24 14.07 23.52 -1.33
N LEU A 25 14.48 22.87 -2.43
CA LEU A 25 15.29 23.54 -3.46
C LEU A 25 14.55 24.69 -4.14
N ILE A 26 13.21 24.65 -4.15
CA ILE A 26 12.33 25.70 -4.71
C ILE A 26 11.98 26.74 -3.63
N ARG A 27 12.98 27.17 -2.85
CA ARG A 27 12.80 28.19 -1.81
C ARG A 27 12.86 29.59 -2.38
N ILE A 28 12.02 30.47 -1.85
CA ILE A 28 11.84 31.84 -2.34
C ILE A 28 12.20 32.80 -1.21
N PRO A 29 13.30 33.58 -1.33
CA PRO A 29 13.59 34.64 -0.39
C PRO A 29 12.62 35.81 -0.57
N LEU A 30 12.24 36.48 0.52
CA LEU A 30 11.32 37.62 0.53
C LEU A 30 11.98 38.87 1.17
N PRO A 31 13.08 39.39 0.60
CA PRO A 31 14.00 40.32 1.26
C PRO A 31 13.42 41.71 1.61
N PHE A 32 12.22 42.04 1.15
CA PHE A 32 11.52 43.31 1.48
C PHE A 32 10.44 43.15 2.54
N LEU A 33 9.96 41.93 2.77
CA LEU A 33 8.92 41.63 3.75
C LEU A 33 9.51 40.99 5.00
N PHE A 34 10.55 40.18 4.82
CA PHE A 34 11.15 39.39 5.88
C PHE A 34 12.69 39.42 5.79
N PRO A 35 13.38 39.21 6.92
CA PRO A 35 14.83 39.08 6.92
C PRO A 35 15.30 38.00 5.94
N SER A 36 16.45 38.23 5.29
CA SER A 36 16.93 37.38 4.18
C SER A 36 17.16 35.91 4.55
N PHE A 37 17.35 35.60 5.83
CA PHE A 37 17.50 34.24 6.34
C PHE A 37 16.16 33.49 6.50
N LEU A 38 15.01 34.16 6.37
CA LEU A 38 13.68 33.54 6.33
C LEU A 38 13.28 33.28 4.87
N GLU A 39 13.58 32.07 4.38
CA GLU A 39 13.24 31.64 3.02
C GLU A 39 11.93 30.87 2.99
N LEU A 40 10.97 31.29 2.16
CA LEU A 40 9.68 30.63 2.05
C LEU A 40 9.79 29.35 1.21
N HIS A 41 9.29 28.24 1.74
CA HIS A 41 9.20 26.96 1.03
C HIS A 41 8.04 26.12 1.58
N VAL A 42 7.65 25.09 0.82
CA VAL A 42 6.53 24.19 1.16
C VAL A 42 6.99 22.74 1.39
N SER A 43 8.26 22.57 1.78
CA SER A 43 8.89 21.26 2.00
C SER A 43 8.22 20.42 3.10
N GLU A 44 7.35 21.00 3.91
CA GLU A 44 6.64 20.31 4.99
C GLU A 44 5.51 19.44 4.44
N VAL A 45 5.03 19.70 3.23
CA VAL A 45 3.91 18.97 2.62
C VAL A 45 4.20 17.46 2.59
N PRO A 46 5.32 16.95 2.03
CA PRO A 46 5.66 15.53 2.09
C PRO A 46 5.78 14.96 3.51
N ALA A 47 6.26 15.76 4.47
CA ALA A 47 6.40 15.32 5.87
C ALA A 47 5.03 15.18 6.57
N LEU A 48 4.11 16.11 6.34
CA LEU A 48 2.71 16.01 6.81
C LEU A 48 2.04 14.77 6.25
N MET A 49 2.26 14.50 4.96
CA MET A 49 1.68 13.33 4.28
C MET A 49 2.26 12.02 4.82
N GLY A 50 3.59 11.94 4.96
CA GLY A 50 4.26 10.83 5.63
C GLY A 50 3.72 10.64 7.06
N GLY A 51 3.47 11.74 7.77
CA GLY A 51 2.86 11.74 9.09
C GLY A 51 1.42 11.21 9.14
N PHE A 52 0.59 11.60 8.18
CA PHE A 52 -0.80 11.13 8.07
C PHE A 52 -0.88 9.64 7.72
N MET A 53 0.01 9.17 6.84
CA MET A 53 0.04 7.78 6.37
C MET A 53 0.71 6.83 7.37
N LEU A 54 1.92 7.18 7.83
CA LEU A 54 2.80 6.30 8.62
C LEU A 54 2.73 6.60 10.13
N GLY A 55 2.09 7.71 10.50
CA GLY A 55 2.01 8.20 11.87
C GLY A 55 3.05 9.28 12.19
N PRO A 56 2.93 9.94 13.36
CA PRO A 56 3.72 11.13 13.70
C PRO A 56 5.23 10.96 13.59
N LEU A 57 5.75 9.83 14.09
CA LEU A 57 7.17 9.51 14.01
C LEU A 57 7.66 9.38 12.55
N GLY A 58 6.83 8.83 11.64
CA GLY A 58 7.15 8.75 10.22
C GLY A 58 7.32 10.14 9.61
N GLY A 59 6.41 11.07 9.93
CA GLY A 59 6.52 12.46 9.49
C GLY A 59 7.77 13.17 10.02
N CYS A 60 8.13 12.95 11.30
CA CYS A 60 9.37 13.49 11.86
C CYS A 60 10.62 12.92 11.18
N LEU A 61 10.65 11.62 10.87
CA LEU A 61 11.77 11.01 10.14
C LEU A 61 11.92 11.59 8.73
N VAL A 62 10.82 11.93 8.05
CA VAL A 62 10.88 12.63 6.75
C VAL A 62 11.59 13.98 6.89
N ILE A 63 11.30 14.75 7.94
CA ILE A 63 11.97 16.04 8.21
C ILE A 63 13.46 15.83 8.44
N LEU A 64 13.84 14.79 9.19
CA LEU A 64 15.26 14.49 9.45
C LEU A 64 16.00 14.11 8.17
N ILE A 65 15.40 13.28 7.31
CA ILE A 65 16.00 12.93 6.00
C ILE A 65 16.14 14.17 5.13
N LYS A 66 15.09 15.00 5.02
CA LYS A 66 15.15 16.27 4.29
C LYS A 66 16.33 17.12 4.78
N THR A 67 16.45 17.27 6.09
CA THR A 67 17.49 18.13 6.69
C THR A 67 18.88 17.57 6.47
N ALA A 68 19.05 16.24 6.55
CA ALA A 68 20.32 15.59 6.22
C ALA A 68 20.70 15.82 4.74
N LEU A 69 19.74 15.65 3.82
CA LEU A 69 19.98 15.92 2.40
C LEU A 69 20.32 17.39 2.14
N LYS A 70 19.59 18.32 2.79
CA LYS A 70 19.91 19.75 2.75
C LYS A 70 21.35 20.02 3.18
N LEU A 71 21.78 19.46 4.30
CA LEU A 71 23.14 19.64 4.81
C LEU A 71 24.20 19.11 3.84
N ILE A 72 23.95 17.97 3.18
CA ILE A 72 24.89 17.36 2.24
C ILE A 72 24.98 18.15 0.93
N PHE A 73 23.85 18.57 0.37
CA PHE A 73 23.80 19.11 -0.99
C PHE A 73 23.77 20.64 -1.07
N VAL A 74 23.27 21.32 -0.04
CA VAL A 74 23.14 22.79 0.01
C VAL A 74 24.12 23.39 1.02
N GLY A 75 24.42 22.66 2.09
CA GLY A 75 25.23 23.18 3.21
C GLY A 75 24.42 24.06 4.17
N THR A 76 25.12 24.83 5.01
CA THR A 76 24.52 25.77 5.97
C THR A 76 25.15 27.14 5.86
N SER A 77 24.33 28.19 5.85
CA SER A 77 24.79 29.59 5.83
C SER A 77 24.71 30.26 7.22
N SER A 78 23.99 29.65 8.17
CA SER A 78 23.72 30.21 9.50
C SER A 78 24.37 29.40 10.63
N GLY A 79 25.35 28.55 10.30
CA GLY A 79 26.05 27.71 11.28
C GLY A 79 25.12 26.71 11.98
N TYR A 80 24.32 25.97 11.20
CA TYR A 80 23.37 24.95 11.66
C TYR A 80 22.11 25.47 12.38
N ILE A 81 22.03 26.77 12.66
CA ILE A 81 20.90 27.37 13.39
C ILE A 81 19.62 27.35 12.56
N GLY A 82 19.73 27.62 11.25
CA GLY A 82 18.60 27.55 10.33
C GLY A 82 18.05 26.13 10.20
N GLU A 83 18.93 25.12 10.18
CA GLU A 83 18.52 23.71 10.15
C GLU A 83 17.86 23.28 11.46
N LEU A 84 18.38 23.73 12.60
CA LEU A 84 17.77 23.48 13.91
C LEU A 84 16.38 24.14 13.99
N ALA A 85 16.25 25.38 13.53
CA ALA A 85 14.98 26.09 13.47
C ALA A 85 13.96 25.31 12.63
N ASP A 86 14.38 24.86 11.45
CA ASP A 86 13.54 24.13 10.52
C ASP A 86 13.07 22.79 11.12
N ILE A 87 13.95 22.03 11.80
CA ILE A 87 13.56 20.79 12.50
C ILE A 87 12.53 21.07 13.59
N ILE A 88 12.76 22.07 14.45
CA ILE A 88 11.87 22.38 15.58
C ILE A 88 10.50 22.81 15.07
N ILE A 89 10.48 23.77 14.15
CA ILE A 89 9.24 24.36 13.63
C ILE A 89 8.46 23.33 12.80
N ALA A 90 9.14 22.62 11.88
CA ALA A 90 8.48 21.60 11.08
C ALA A 90 7.96 20.44 11.93
N SER A 91 8.69 20.01 12.98
CA SER A 91 8.21 18.97 13.89
C SER A 91 7.02 19.45 14.73
N ALA A 92 7.05 20.69 15.20
CA ALA A 92 5.92 21.32 15.90
C ALA A 92 4.67 21.47 15.02
N PHE A 93 4.84 21.46 13.69
CA PHE A 93 3.72 21.37 12.77
C PHE A 93 3.26 19.92 12.55
N VAL A 94 4.18 19.06 12.10
CA VAL A 94 3.88 17.72 11.58
C VAL A 94 3.43 16.77 12.68
N LEU A 95 4.09 16.79 13.84
CA LEU A 95 3.82 15.86 14.92
C LEU A 95 2.39 16.00 15.47
N PRO A 96 1.93 17.20 15.92
CA PRO A 96 0.57 17.34 16.42
C PRO A 96 -0.49 17.17 15.33
N ALA A 97 -0.24 17.67 14.11
CA ALA A 97 -1.16 17.44 12.99
C ALA A 97 -1.36 15.93 12.75
N SER A 98 -0.27 15.17 12.71
CA SER A 98 -0.32 13.72 12.51
C SER A 98 -1.01 12.99 13.67
N LEU A 99 -0.81 13.42 14.92
CA LEU A 99 -1.49 12.85 16.08
C LEU A 99 -3.00 13.07 16.02
N ILE A 100 -3.43 14.29 15.69
CA ILE A 100 -4.85 14.66 15.60
C ILE A 100 -5.51 13.92 14.43
N TYR A 101 -4.87 13.92 13.25
CA TYR A 101 -5.41 13.24 12.07
C TYR A 101 -5.53 11.72 12.30
N ARG A 102 -4.59 11.11 13.03
CA ARG A 102 -4.66 9.67 13.35
C ARG A 102 -5.92 9.31 14.13
N LYS A 103 -6.43 10.21 14.96
CA LYS A 103 -7.69 10.01 15.72
C LYS A 103 -8.93 10.13 14.82
N PHE A 104 -8.86 10.95 13.78
CA PHE A 104 -10.00 11.25 12.89
C PHE A 104 -9.56 11.24 11.41
N ARG A 105 -9.46 10.06 10.79
CA ARG A 105 -9.02 9.88 9.39
C ARG A 105 -10.08 10.29 8.35
N THR A 106 -10.54 11.54 8.42
CA THR A 106 -11.56 12.11 7.53
C THR A 106 -11.09 13.45 6.95
N LYS A 107 -11.76 13.97 5.93
CA LYS A 107 -11.44 15.32 5.38
C LYS A 107 -11.57 16.41 6.45
N LYS A 108 -12.60 16.33 7.30
CA LYS A 108 -12.79 17.26 8.43
C LYS A 108 -11.65 17.11 9.45
N GLY A 109 -11.26 15.88 9.77
CA GLY A 109 -10.11 15.62 10.65
C GLY A 109 -8.79 16.15 10.08
N ALA A 110 -8.58 16.07 8.77
CA ALA A 110 -7.42 16.68 8.10
C ALA A 110 -7.43 18.20 8.28
N ALA A 111 -8.56 18.88 8.02
CA ALA A 111 -8.67 20.33 8.22
C ALA A 111 -8.37 20.74 9.68
N ILE A 112 -8.99 20.06 10.65
CA ILE A 112 -8.76 20.33 12.09
C ILE A 112 -7.28 20.13 12.45
N SER A 113 -6.67 19.03 11.97
CA SER A 113 -5.28 18.73 12.26
C SER A 113 -4.30 19.76 11.70
N LEU A 114 -4.58 20.29 10.49
CA LEU A 114 -3.75 21.28 9.83
C LEU A 114 -3.86 22.65 10.50
N VAL A 115 -5.06 23.04 10.94
CA VAL A 115 -5.26 24.27 11.72
C VAL A 115 -4.54 24.16 13.06
N ALA A 116 -4.78 23.09 13.82
CA ALA A 116 -4.16 22.89 15.13
C ALA A 116 -2.63 22.80 15.03
N GLY A 117 -2.11 22.04 14.06
CA GLY A 117 -0.68 21.94 13.82
C GLY A 117 -0.05 23.26 13.41
N SER A 118 -0.71 24.03 12.54
CA SER A 118 -0.26 25.38 12.15
C SER A 118 -0.15 26.31 13.36
N THR A 119 -1.17 26.34 14.21
CA THR A 119 -1.17 27.16 15.44
C THR A 119 -0.02 26.78 16.37
N ILE A 120 0.18 25.48 16.61
CA ILE A 120 1.27 24.99 17.47
C ILE A 120 2.63 25.33 16.86
N SER A 121 2.79 25.19 15.54
CA SER A 121 4.01 25.54 14.80
C SER A 121 4.37 27.01 14.92
N VAL A 122 3.39 27.93 14.77
CA VAL A 122 3.62 29.37 14.91
C VAL A 122 4.03 29.73 16.33
N ILE A 123 3.38 29.16 17.35
CA ILE A 123 3.77 29.35 18.75
C ILE A 123 5.18 28.81 18.99
N ALA A 124 5.49 27.61 18.49
CA ALA A 124 6.82 27.03 18.61
C ALA A 124 7.89 27.87 17.90
N ALA A 125 7.59 28.46 16.73
CA ALA A 125 8.49 29.36 16.03
C ALA A 125 8.79 30.62 16.85
N LEU A 126 7.77 31.22 17.48
CA LEU A 126 7.95 32.37 18.37
C LEU A 126 8.83 32.02 19.58
N LEU A 127 8.51 30.92 20.28
CA LEU A 127 9.25 30.48 21.46
C LEU A 127 10.69 30.06 21.11
N ALA A 128 10.88 29.29 20.03
CA ALA A 128 12.20 28.86 19.58
C ALA A 128 13.05 30.07 19.20
N ASN A 129 12.50 31.06 18.47
CA ASN A 129 13.24 32.27 18.15
C ASN A 129 13.61 33.08 19.39
N ALA A 130 12.67 33.26 20.33
CA ALA A 130 12.89 34.06 21.53
C ALA A 130 13.93 33.44 22.48
N TYR A 131 13.85 32.13 22.73
CA TYR A 131 14.59 31.49 23.82
C TYR A 131 15.77 30.62 23.37
N LEU A 132 15.84 30.24 22.09
CA LEU A 132 16.86 29.33 21.60
C LEU A 132 17.63 29.90 20.41
N LEU A 133 16.97 30.17 19.30
CA LEU A 133 17.62 30.45 18.02
C LEU A 133 18.37 31.79 18.03
N ILE A 134 17.72 32.88 18.48
CA ILE A 134 18.40 34.19 18.54
C ILE A 134 19.50 34.20 19.61
N PRO A 135 19.27 33.77 20.86
CA PRO A 135 20.36 33.70 21.84
C PRO A 135 21.55 32.85 21.38
N PHE A 136 21.27 31.71 20.75
CA PHE A 136 22.31 30.83 20.22
C PHE A 136 23.04 31.49 19.04
N TYR A 137 22.33 32.13 18.12
CA TYR A 137 22.96 32.87 17.01
C TYR A 137 23.87 33.99 17.51
N CYS A 138 23.40 34.81 18.47
CA CYS A 138 24.20 35.87 19.06
C CYS A 138 25.47 35.34 19.75
N LYS A 139 25.43 34.11 20.30
CA LYS A 139 26.61 33.47 20.91
C LYS A 139 27.70 33.16 19.89
N PHE A 140 27.37 32.84 18.63
CA PHE A 140 28.34 32.51 17.59
C PHE A 140 28.78 33.72 16.76
N TYR A 141 27.86 34.65 16.49
CA TYR A 141 28.07 35.74 15.52
C TYR A 141 28.05 37.14 16.14
N GLY A 142 27.75 37.26 17.43
CA GLY A 142 27.59 38.55 18.12
C GLY A 142 26.21 39.17 17.89
N MET A 143 25.81 40.08 18.80
CA MET A 143 24.52 40.77 18.73
C MET A 143 24.44 41.74 17.54
N ASP A 144 25.55 42.42 17.22
CA ASP A 144 25.67 43.35 16.10
C ASP A 144 25.30 42.72 14.76
N ALA A 145 25.63 41.44 14.56
CA ALA A 145 25.30 40.71 13.35
C ALA A 145 23.77 40.58 13.16
N VAL A 146 23.03 40.25 14.22
CA VAL A 146 21.56 40.11 14.14
C VAL A 146 20.89 41.47 13.99
N VAL A 147 21.35 42.47 14.73
CA VAL A 147 20.87 43.85 14.60
C VAL A 147 21.10 44.37 13.18
N GLY A 148 22.26 44.11 12.59
CA GLY A 148 22.59 44.46 11.20
C GLY A 148 21.64 43.84 10.19
N LEU A 149 21.30 42.55 10.36
CA LEU A 149 20.35 41.84 9.49
C LEU A 149 18.93 42.43 9.56
N LEU A 150 18.53 42.97 10.71
CA LEU A 150 17.19 43.53 10.91
C LEU A 150 17.10 45.02 10.58
N LYS A 151 18.20 45.78 10.66
CA LYS A 151 18.26 47.21 10.32
C LYS A 151 17.86 47.51 8.87
N GLY A 152 18.06 46.55 7.96
CA GLY A 152 17.59 46.66 6.58
C GLY A 152 16.06 46.73 6.43
N LEU A 153 15.31 46.26 7.43
CA LEU A 153 13.84 46.27 7.44
C LEU A 153 13.26 47.22 8.49
N PHE A 154 13.98 47.41 9.60
CA PHE A 154 13.53 48.21 10.74
C PHE A 154 14.64 49.16 11.20
N GLN A 155 14.51 50.45 10.87
CA GLN A 155 15.58 51.43 11.12
C GLN A 155 15.91 51.67 12.60
N ASN A 156 14.94 51.49 13.51
CA ASN A 156 15.08 51.77 14.94
C ASN A 156 15.39 50.55 15.81
N VAL A 157 15.93 49.46 15.22
CA VAL A 157 16.26 48.25 15.97
C VAL A 157 17.56 48.43 16.76
N THR A 158 17.45 48.18 18.05
CA THR A 158 18.54 48.10 19.03
C THR A 158 18.57 46.72 19.67
N GLU A 159 19.62 46.41 20.44
CA GLU A 159 19.77 45.12 21.14
C GLU A 159 18.56 44.82 22.05
N ASP A 160 18.11 45.79 22.84
CA ASP A 160 16.98 45.63 23.78
C ASP A 160 15.60 45.56 23.09
N SER A 161 15.51 46.02 21.84
CA SER A 161 14.25 46.08 21.10
C SER A 161 14.14 45.01 20.02
N ILE A 162 15.21 44.24 19.77
CA ILE A 162 15.32 43.31 18.64
C ILE A 162 14.16 42.32 18.57
N LEU A 163 13.83 41.67 19.69
CA LEU A 163 12.74 40.69 19.76
C LEU A 163 11.36 41.34 19.61
N LYS A 164 11.20 42.60 20.05
CA LYS A 164 9.94 43.35 19.92
C LYS A 164 9.61 43.67 18.47
N TYR A 165 10.62 43.85 17.62
CA TYR A 165 10.43 44.02 16.18
C TYR A 165 10.39 42.66 15.46
N TYR A 166 11.38 41.81 15.72
CA TYR A 166 11.57 40.57 14.97
C TYR A 166 10.42 39.56 15.16
N LEU A 167 9.94 39.35 16.40
CA LEU A 167 8.93 38.33 16.65
C LEU A 167 7.56 38.64 16.00
N PRO A 168 6.91 39.80 16.28
CA PRO A 168 5.59 40.07 15.72
C PRO A 168 5.60 40.46 14.25
N PHE A 169 6.67 41.11 13.74
CA PHE A 169 6.69 41.63 12.36
C PHE A 169 7.45 40.73 11.38
N SER A 170 8.26 39.78 11.85
CA SER A 170 8.92 38.81 10.97
C SER A 170 8.51 37.38 11.28
N VAL A 171 8.77 36.88 12.49
CA VAL A 171 8.58 35.45 12.81
C VAL A 171 7.11 35.04 12.71
N LEU A 172 6.20 35.79 13.33
CA LEU A 172 4.77 35.48 13.32
C LEU A 172 4.18 35.47 11.91
N PRO A 173 4.21 36.58 11.13
CA PRO A 173 3.62 36.63 9.80
C PRO A 173 4.26 35.66 8.82
N PHE A 174 5.58 35.48 8.87
CA PHE A 174 6.28 34.52 8.00
C PHE A 174 5.84 33.08 8.26
N ASN A 175 5.84 32.64 9.53
CA ASN A 175 5.46 31.27 9.86
C ASN A 175 3.96 31.02 9.67
N ALA A 176 3.12 32.03 9.91
CA ALA A 176 1.69 31.95 9.58
C ALA A 176 1.48 31.76 8.07
N LEU A 177 2.15 32.55 7.23
CA LEU A 177 2.09 32.41 5.76
C LEU A 177 2.56 31.03 5.31
N ARG A 178 3.73 30.56 5.79
CA ARG A 178 4.26 29.24 5.48
C ARG A 178 3.29 28.11 5.88
N CYS A 179 2.69 28.21 7.05
CA CYS A 179 1.72 27.24 7.55
C CYS A 179 0.44 27.22 6.71
N VAL A 180 -0.10 28.39 6.32
CA VAL A 180 -1.28 28.50 5.46
C VAL A 180 -1.01 27.86 4.09
N LEU A 181 0.11 28.18 3.46
CA LEU A 181 0.48 27.62 2.15
C LEU A 181 0.64 26.10 2.22
N SER A 182 1.42 25.61 3.19
CA SER A 182 1.67 24.18 3.36
C SER A 182 0.40 23.42 3.74
N SER A 183 -0.46 23.99 4.59
CA SER A 183 -1.74 23.39 4.97
C SER A 183 -2.69 23.28 3.79
N THR A 184 -2.81 24.36 3.01
CA THR A 184 -3.67 24.40 1.82
C THR A 184 -3.23 23.34 0.81
N LEU A 185 -1.94 23.29 0.48
CA LEU A 185 -1.39 22.29 -0.43
C LEU A 185 -1.61 20.87 0.10
N THR A 186 -1.31 20.63 1.38
CA THR A 186 -1.50 19.30 1.98
C THR A 186 -2.96 18.87 1.91
N PHE A 187 -3.91 19.75 2.24
CA PHE A 187 -5.34 19.42 2.23
C PHE A 187 -5.84 18.94 0.86
N PHE A 188 -5.36 19.54 -0.23
CA PHE A 188 -5.75 19.14 -1.59
C PHE A 188 -4.96 17.95 -2.13
N LEU A 189 -3.69 17.81 -1.75
CA LEU A 189 -2.79 16.80 -2.31
C LEU A 189 -2.85 15.46 -1.56
N TYR A 190 -3.19 15.47 -0.26
CA TYR A 190 -2.91 14.29 0.58
C TYR A 190 -3.54 13.00 0.05
N LYS A 191 -4.82 13.03 -0.35
CA LYS A 191 -5.50 11.84 -0.89
C LYS A 191 -4.99 11.41 -2.26
N ARG A 192 -4.65 12.36 -3.14
CA ARG A 192 -4.22 12.05 -4.50
C ARG A 192 -2.87 11.35 -4.48
N LEU A 193 -1.93 11.87 -3.69
CA LEU A 193 -0.60 11.28 -3.59
C LEU A 193 -0.59 10.04 -2.70
N GLU A 194 -1.45 9.95 -1.66
CA GLU A 194 -1.66 8.70 -0.91
C GLU A 194 -2.08 7.58 -1.87
N SER A 195 -3.08 7.83 -2.72
CA SER A 195 -3.51 6.86 -3.74
C SER A 195 -2.41 6.53 -4.75
N ALA A 196 -1.66 7.52 -5.23
CA ALA A 196 -0.57 7.29 -6.19
C ALA A 196 0.57 6.46 -5.58
N LEU A 197 0.97 6.76 -4.35
CA LEU A 197 2.03 6.02 -3.66
C LEU A 197 1.55 4.64 -3.22
N ASP A 198 0.30 4.50 -2.77
CA ASP A 198 -0.26 3.18 -2.51
C ASP A 198 -0.34 2.35 -3.79
N LYS A 199 -0.64 2.92 -4.95
CA LYS A 199 -0.47 2.20 -6.22
C LYS A 199 0.99 1.81 -6.41
N LEU A 200 1.93 2.74 -6.44
CA LEU A 200 3.36 2.43 -6.67
C LEU A 200 3.95 1.40 -5.69
N PHE A 201 3.55 1.40 -4.41
CA PHE A 201 4.08 0.51 -3.38
C PHE A 201 3.26 -0.76 -3.13
N ASN A 202 2.01 -0.82 -3.60
CA ASN A 202 1.20 -2.04 -3.59
C ASN A 202 1.13 -2.69 -4.98
N GLU A 203 1.70 -2.05 -6.01
CA GLU A 203 1.83 -2.56 -7.39
C GLU A 203 3.17 -3.28 -7.65
N GLU A 204 3.89 -3.73 -6.61
CA GLU A 204 4.70 -4.93 -6.78
C GLU A 204 3.76 -6.13 -7.04
N PRO A 205 4.10 -7.00 -8.00
CA PRO A 205 3.29 -7.10 -9.20
C PRO A 205 2.23 -8.17 -9.05
N LYS A 206 1.02 -7.82 -8.59
CA LYS A 206 -0.14 -8.72 -8.74
C LYS A 206 -0.28 -9.25 -10.17
N ARG A 207 0.16 -8.49 -11.18
CA ARG A 207 0.21 -8.93 -12.58
C ARG A 207 1.31 -9.96 -12.87
N LEU A 208 2.53 -9.80 -12.36
CA LEU A 208 3.63 -10.77 -12.59
C LEU A 208 3.53 -11.99 -11.66
N ILE A 209 2.96 -11.83 -10.46
CA ILE A 209 2.63 -12.95 -9.56
C ILE A 209 1.45 -13.71 -10.15
N LYS A 210 0.36 -13.05 -10.59
CA LYS A 210 -0.76 -13.74 -11.27
C LYS A 210 -0.33 -14.35 -12.62
N GLN A 211 0.56 -13.71 -13.38
CA GLN A 211 1.13 -14.33 -14.59
C GLN A 211 2.08 -15.48 -14.27
N ARG A 212 2.93 -15.39 -13.24
CA ARG A 212 3.79 -16.51 -12.82
C ARG A 212 2.97 -17.65 -12.23
N GLU A 213 1.96 -17.39 -11.40
CA GLU A 213 1.04 -18.38 -10.86
C GLU A 213 0.19 -19.00 -11.97
N SER A 214 -0.34 -18.20 -12.89
CA SER A 214 -1.07 -18.71 -14.08
C SER A 214 -0.15 -19.54 -14.99
N CYS A 215 1.10 -19.12 -15.20
CA CYS A 215 2.07 -19.87 -16.01
C CYS A 215 2.55 -21.15 -15.30
N ILE A 216 2.76 -21.12 -13.98
CA ILE A 216 3.12 -22.29 -13.17
C ILE A 216 1.93 -23.26 -13.04
N LEU A 217 0.69 -22.77 -12.98
CA LEU A 217 -0.51 -23.61 -12.98
C LEU A 217 -0.79 -24.19 -14.37
N SER A 218 -0.43 -23.48 -15.45
CA SER A 218 -0.74 -23.92 -16.82
C SER A 218 -0.03 -25.20 -17.26
N HIS A 219 1.13 -25.52 -16.67
CA HIS A 219 1.89 -26.71 -17.03
C HIS A 219 2.76 -27.18 -15.85
N MET A 220 2.39 -28.30 -15.23
CA MET A 220 3.08 -28.89 -14.09
C MET A 220 3.48 -30.34 -14.37
N ILE A 221 4.62 -30.76 -13.83
CA ILE A 221 5.03 -32.18 -13.82
C ILE A 221 4.85 -32.69 -12.40
N SER A 222 4.06 -33.75 -12.23
CA SER A 222 3.88 -34.51 -11.00
C SER A 222 4.65 -35.83 -11.11
N THR A 223 5.41 -36.18 -10.08
CA THR A 223 6.19 -37.43 -10.00
C THR A 223 5.64 -38.41 -8.95
N SER A 224 4.52 -38.08 -8.27
CA SER A 224 3.89 -38.94 -7.26
C SER A 224 2.40 -38.61 -7.07
N GLU A 225 1.64 -39.51 -6.43
CA GLU A 225 0.25 -39.22 -6.03
C GLU A 225 0.17 -38.05 -5.05
N GLU A 226 1.11 -37.94 -4.12
CA GLU A 226 1.22 -36.84 -3.17
C GLU A 226 1.39 -35.49 -3.89
N GLN A 227 2.22 -35.44 -4.95
CA GLN A 227 2.36 -34.21 -5.74
C GLN A 227 1.08 -33.87 -6.51
N THR A 228 0.39 -34.86 -7.07
CA THR A 228 -0.93 -34.65 -7.74
C THR A 228 -1.96 -34.11 -6.75
N PHE A 229 -1.97 -34.63 -5.51
CA PHE A 229 -2.83 -34.14 -4.44
C PHE A 229 -2.50 -32.68 -4.07
N LEU A 230 -1.23 -32.36 -3.82
CA LEU A 230 -0.80 -30.99 -3.48
C LEU A 230 -1.11 -29.98 -4.58
N GLN A 231 -1.10 -30.39 -5.84
CA GLN A 231 -1.49 -29.53 -6.96
C GLN A 231 -2.98 -29.21 -6.96
N GLY A 232 -3.83 -30.20 -6.66
CA GLY A 232 -5.26 -29.97 -6.46
C GLY A 232 -5.52 -29.02 -5.28
N GLU A 233 -4.81 -29.21 -4.16
CA GLU A 233 -4.91 -28.35 -2.97
C GLU A 233 -4.52 -26.89 -3.30
N LYS A 234 -3.44 -26.72 -4.06
CA LYS A 234 -2.98 -25.39 -4.49
C LYS A 234 -3.97 -24.71 -5.43
N LEU A 235 -4.56 -25.43 -6.38
CA LEU A 235 -5.62 -24.89 -7.25
C LEU A 235 -6.80 -24.41 -6.41
N ALA A 236 -7.24 -25.24 -5.45
CA ALA A 236 -8.36 -24.92 -4.57
C ALA A 236 -8.17 -23.63 -3.78
N MET A 237 -6.95 -23.24 -3.40
CA MET A 237 -6.70 -21.96 -2.69
C MET A 237 -7.08 -20.72 -3.51
N SER A 238 -7.17 -20.83 -4.84
CA SER A 238 -7.51 -19.72 -5.73
C SER A 238 -9.02 -19.56 -6.02
N LEU A 239 -9.81 -20.60 -5.73
CA LEU A 239 -11.25 -20.67 -6.07
C LEU A 239 -12.10 -19.79 -5.17
N LYS A 240 -13.15 -19.18 -5.71
CA LYS A 240 -14.00 -18.20 -5.01
C LYS A 240 -15.47 -18.59 -4.94
N GLY A 241 -15.89 -19.62 -5.66
CA GLY A 241 -17.27 -20.05 -5.78
C GLY A 241 -17.83 -19.79 -7.19
N GLY A 242 -18.55 -20.77 -7.71
CA GLY A 242 -19.12 -20.80 -9.06
C GLY A 242 -18.19 -21.33 -10.14
N GLU A 243 -16.94 -21.68 -9.81
CA GLU A 243 -16.03 -22.27 -10.80
C GLU A 243 -16.40 -23.73 -11.12
N ILE A 244 -16.25 -24.08 -12.40
CA ILE A 244 -16.44 -25.43 -12.93
C ILE A 244 -15.11 -25.91 -13.47
N ILE A 245 -14.59 -26.99 -12.90
CA ILE A 245 -13.30 -27.60 -13.23
C ILE A 245 -13.57 -28.89 -14.00
N LEU A 246 -13.15 -28.92 -15.26
CA LEU A 246 -13.26 -30.08 -16.15
C LEU A 246 -11.98 -30.91 -16.03
N LEU A 247 -12.09 -32.14 -15.54
CA LEU A 247 -10.95 -32.99 -15.24
C LEU A 247 -10.86 -34.16 -16.22
N SER A 248 -9.92 -34.04 -17.16
CA SER A 248 -9.68 -35.00 -18.24
C SER A 248 -8.38 -35.79 -18.01
N GLY A 249 -8.32 -37.00 -18.55
CA GLY A 249 -7.15 -37.88 -18.48
C GLY A 249 -7.56 -39.34 -18.48
N ASP A 250 -6.61 -40.22 -18.80
CA ASP A 250 -6.86 -41.67 -18.91
C ASP A 250 -7.33 -42.30 -17.59
N LEU A 251 -7.82 -43.53 -17.67
CA LEU A 251 -8.16 -44.32 -16.49
C LEU A 251 -6.89 -44.49 -15.63
N GLY A 252 -6.99 -44.17 -14.33
CA GLY A 252 -5.84 -44.23 -13.43
C GLY A 252 -4.86 -43.03 -13.54
N ALA A 253 -5.18 -42.00 -14.34
CA ALA A 253 -4.33 -40.81 -14.46
C ALA A 253 -4.17 -40.03 -13.14
N GLY A 254 -5.03 -40.26 -12.14
CA GLY A 254 -4.98 -39.58 -10.84
C GLY A 254 -6.02 -38.47 -10.68
N LYS A 255 -7.09 -38.49 -11.48
CA LYS A 255 -8.21 -37.53 -11.41
C LYS A 255 -8.80 -37.41 -10.00
N THR A 256 -9.22 -38.54 -9.41
CA THR A 256 -9.74 -38.56 -8.04
C THR A 256 -8.71 -38.11 -6.99
N VAL A 257 -7.41 -38.37 -7.19
CA VAL A 257 -6.35 -37.88 -6.29
C VAL A 257 -6.24 -36.36 -6.35
N PHE A 258 -6.36 -35.78 -7.54
CA PHE A 258 -6.41 -34.34 -7.75
C PHE A 258 -7.65 -33.73 -7.08
N THR A 259 -8.82 -34.35 -7.25
CA THR A 259 -10.07 -33.92 -6.60
C THR A 259 -9.99 -33.98 -5.06
N LYS A 260 -9.35 -35.01 -4.50
CA LYS A 260 -9.06 -35.09 -3.06
C LYS A 260 -8.20 -33.92 -2.58
N GLY A 261 -7.20 -33.53 -3.39
CA GLY A 261 -6.40 -32.34 -3.17
C GLY A 261 -7.26 -31.07 -3.12
N ILE A 262 -8.14 -30.90 -4.12
CA ILE A 262 -9.07 -29.77 -4.18
C ILE A 262 -9.92 -29.71 -2.90
N ALA A 263 -10.54 -30.84 -2.52
CA ALA A 263 -11.37 -30.92 -1.32
C ALA A 263 -10.61 -30.49 -0.07
N LYS A 264 -9.35 -30.94 0.08
CA LYS A 264 -8.48 -30.54 1.18
C LYS A 264 -8.23 -29.03 1.20
N GLY A 265 -7.93 -28.44 0.04
CA GLY A 265 -7.69 -26.99 -0.08
C GLY A 265 -8.95 -26.13 0.12
N LEU A 266 -10.13 -26.72 -0.03
CA LEU A 266 -11.41 -26.13 0.37
C LEU A 266 -11.70 -26.29 1.87
N GLY A 267 -10.92 -27.09 2.60
CA GLY A 267 -11.12 -27.36 4.02
C GLY A 267 -12.11 -28.48 4.32
N ILE A 268 -12.50 -29.28 3.32
CA ILE A 268 -13.35 -30.46 3.53
C ILE A 268 -12.55 -31.53 4.27
N THR A 269 -13.10 -32.04 5.36
CA THR A 269 -12.48 -33.05 6.22
C THR A 269 -12.99 -34.46 5.97
N GLU A 270 -14.10 -34.59 5.27
CA GLU A 270 -14.72 -35.86 4.88
C GLU A 270 -13.85 -36.61 3.85
N GLU A 271 -14.00 -37.93 3.81
CA GLU A 271 -13.31 -38.76 2.83
C GLU A 271 -13.94 -38.59 1.45
N VAL A 272 -13.20 -37.99 0.51
CA VAL A 272 -13.65 -37.84 -0.87
C VAL A 272 -13.40 -39.13 -1.66
N THR A 273 -14.46 -39.65 -2.28
CA THR A 273 -14.44 -40.86 -3.11
C THR A 273 -15.03 -40.55 -4.48
N SER A 274 -14.62 -41.30 -5.51
CA SER A 274 -15.20 -41.10 -6.86
C SER A 274 -16.68 -41.50 -6.84
N PRO A 275 -17.61 -40.64 -7.27
CA PRO A 275 -19.04 -40.92 -7.30
C PRO A 275 -19.40 -41.85 -8.47
N THR A 276 -18.68 -42.94 -8.69
CA THR A 276 -18.82 -43.80 -9.88
C THR A 276 -20.24 -44.39 -10.06
N PHE A 277 -21.00 -44.56 -8.96
CA PHE A 277 -22.41 -44.97 -9.02
C PHE A 277 -23.39 -43.84 -8.68
N ALA A 278 -23.00 -42.91 -7.80
CA ALA A 278 -23.84 -41.79 -7.39
C ALA A 278 -23.92 -40.68 -8.47
N LEU A 279 -22.96 -40.66 -9.41
CA LEU A 279 -22.71 -39.63 -10.42
C LEU A 279 -22.34 -38.25 -9.86
N LEU A 280 -22.84 -37.90 -8.68
CA LEU A 280 -22.55 -36.68 -7.95
C LEU A 280 -22.40 -36.97 -6.45
N ASN A 281 -21.29 -36.54 -5.85
CA ASN A 281 -21.13 -36.40 -4.41
C ASN A 281 -21.09 -34.92 -4.03
N VAL A 282 -21.77 -34.54 -2.95
CA VAL A 282 -21.77 -33.18 -2.41
C VAL A 282 -21.08 -33.19 -1.05
N TYR A 283 -20.08 -32.34 -0.90
CA TYR A 283 -19.36 -32.14 0.35
C TYR A 283 -19.48 -30.69 0.78
N ASP A 284 -20.07 -30.42 1.95
CA ASP A 284 -20.39 -29.06 2.41
C ASP A 284 -19.61 -28.62 3.65
N GLY A 285 -18.74 -29.47 4.21
CA GLY A 285 -17.91 -29.16 5.38
C GLY A 285 -16.75 -28.18 5.16
N GLY A 286 -16.60 -27.61 3.97
CA GLY A 286 -15.51 -26.70 3.61
C GLY A 286 -15.91 -25.22 3.58
N ARG A 287 -14.97 -24.36 3.15
CA ARG A 287 -15.22 -22.92 2.90
C ARG A 287 -16.12 -22.67 1.68
N LEU A 288 -16.21 -23.64 0.78
CA LEU A 288 -17.07 -23.73 -0.38
C LEU A 288 -17.53 -25.19 -0.48
N LYS A 289 -18.75 -25.42 -0.96
CA LYS A 289 -19.22 -26.77 -1.27
C LYS A 289 -18.40 -27.36 -2.42
N LEU A 290 -18.15 -28.66 -2.39
CA LEU A 290 -17.59 -29.39 -3.52
C LEU A 290 -18.68 -30.29 -4.13
N TYR A 291 -19.02 -30.00 -5.38
CA TYR A 291 -19.85 -30.85 -6.23
C TYR A 291 -18.92 -31.69 -7.10
N HIS A 292 -18.66 -32.94 -6.71
CA HIS A 292 -17.78 -33.85 -7.44
C HIS A 292 -18.63 -34.73 -8.35
N TYR A 293 -18.37 -34.69 -9.66
CA TYR A 293 -19.05 -35.49 -10.67
C TYR A 293 -18.11 -36.53 -11.30
N ASP A 294 -18.67 -37.70 -11.63
CA ASP A 294 -18.01 -38.75 -12.42
C ASP A 294 -18.93 -39.11 -13.59
N CYS A 295 -18.67 -38.51 -14.76
CA CYS A 295 -19.54 -38.62 -15.93
C CYS A 295 -19.22 -39.84 -16.81
N TYR A 296 -18.29 -40.72 -16.41
CA TYR A 296 -17.83 -41.85 -17.24
C TYR A 296 -18.95 -42.77 -17.74
N ARG A 297 -20.05 -42.87 -16.97
CA ARG A 297 -21.18 -43.77 -17.26
C ARG A 297 -22.39 -43.09 -17.90
N LEU A 298 -22.33 -41.79 -18.12
CA LEU A 298 -23.38 -41.10 -18.86
C LEU A 298 -23.20 -41.37 -20.35
N SER A 299 -24.28 -41.20 -21.11
CA SER A 299 -24.30 -41.37 -22.56
C SER A 299 -24.34 -40.05 -23.32
N SER A 300 -24.80 -38.96 -22.69
CA SER A 300 -24.93 -37.63 -23.29
C SER A 300 -25.12 -36.54 -22.22
N GLY A 301 -24.98 -35.27 -22.59
CA GLY A 301 -25.38 -34.14 -21.77
C GLY A 301 -26.88 -34.08 -21.50
N GLN A 302 -27.73 -34.51 -22.44
CA GLN A 302 -29.17 -34.64 -22.21
C GLN A 302 -29.49 -35.56 -21.02
N GLU A 303 -28.83 -36.71 -20.92
CA GLU A 303 -29.00 -37.61 -19.77
C GLU A 303 -28.58 -36.93 -18.45
N ALA A 304 -27.56 -36.06 -18.50
CA ALA A 304 -27.11 -35.31 -17.33
C ALA A 304 -28.16 -34.27 -16.88
N GLU A 305 -28.79 -33.57 -17.83
CA GLU A 305 -29.90 -32.63 -17.55
C GLU A 305 -31.13 -33.34 -16.99
N GLU A 306 -31.55 -34.46 -17.61
CA GLU A 306 -32.70 -35.25 -17.16
C GLU A 306 -32.52 -35.79 -15.72
N ARG A 307 -31.26 -35.99 -15.31
CA ARG A 307 -30.89 -36.41 -13.95
C ARG A 307 -30.64 -35.24 -12.99
N GLY A 308 -30.81 -33.99 -13.43
CA GLY A 308 -30.62 -32.79 -12.61
C GLY A 308 -29.16 -32.49 -12.26
N LEU A 309 -28.18 -33.06 -12.96
CA LEU A 309 -26.75 -32.88 -12.64
C LEU A 309 -26.27 -31.45 -12.95
N THR A 310 -26.92 -30.76 -13.86
CA THR A 310 -26.57 -29.41 -14.31
C THR A 310 -27.07 -28.30 -13.38
N GLU A 311 -27.94 -28.60 -12.41
CA GLU A 311 -28.58 -27.60 -11.53
C GLU A 311 -27.59 -26.84 -10.63
N PHE A 312 -26.44 -27.44 -10.31
CA PHE A 312 -25.43 -26.85 -9.43
C PHE A 312 -24.32 -26.11 -10.20
N PHE A 313 -24.34 -26.13 -11.53
CA PHE A 313 -23.33 -25.47 -12.34
C PHE A 313 -23.36 -23.96 -12.12
N GLY A 314 -22.23 -23.41 -11.67
CA GLY A 314 -22.09 -21.97 -11.42
C GLY A 314 -22.61 -21.50 -10.06
N ASP A 315 -23.00 -22.41 -9.16
CA ASP A 315 -23.39 -22.08 -7.78
C ASP A 315 -22.28 -21.29 -7.07
N LYS A 316 -22.60 -20.07 -6.65
CA LYS A 316 -21.65 -19.15 -6.03
C LYS A 316 -21.15 -19.61 -4.66
N ASP A 317 -21.85 -20.55 -4.02
CA ASP A 317 -21.46 -21.11 -2.72
C ASP A 317 -20.66 -22.43 -2.85
N GLY A 318 -20.39 -22.89 -4.08
CA GLY A 318 -19.67 -24.14 -4.32
C GLY A 318 -18.78 -24.13 -5.55
N VAL A 319 -18.10 -25.26 -5.78
CA VAL A 319 -17.29 -25.50 -6.98
C VAL A 319 -17.62 -26.87 -7.55
N CYS A 320 -17.69 -26.97 -8.87
CA CYS A 320 -17.93 -28.22 -9.56
C CYS A 320 -16.61 -28.81 -10.04
N VAL A 321 -16.35 -30.09 -9.74
CA VAL A 321 -15.24 -30.86 -10.32
C VAL A 321 -15.82 -31.99 -11.12
N ILE A 322 -15.68 -31.95 -12.44
CA ILE A 322 -16.31 -32.87 -13.38
C ILE A 322 -15.27 -33.79 -13.99
N GLU A 323 -15.25 -35.06 -13.57
CA GLU A 323 -14.45 -36.09 -14.23
C GLU A 323 -15.15 -36.59 -15.49
N TRP A 324 -14.37 -36.83 -16.55
CA TRP A 324 -14.86 -37.26 -17.87
C TRP A 324 -15.80 -36.25 -18.54
N PRO A 325 -15.41 -34.97 -18.61
CA PRO A 325 -16.26 -33.88 -19.11
C PRO A 325 -16.68 -34.05 -20.58
N GLN A 326 -15.91 -34.80 -21.37
CA GLN A 326 -16.22 -35.05 -22.79
C GLN A 326 -17.58 -35.72 -23.02
N VAL A 327 -18.09 -36.46 -22.05
CA VAL A 327 -19.38 -37.18 -22.15
C VAL A 327 -20.57 -36.21 -22.13
N ILE A 328 -20.42 -35.07 -21.46
CA ILE A 328 -21.48 -34.08 -21.27
C ILE A 328 -21.13 -32.73 -21.91
N SER A 329 -20.21 -32.72 -22.88
CA SER A 329 -19.63 -31.51 -23.46
C SER A 329 -20.65 -30.56 -24.11
N ASP A 330 -21.81 -31.08 -24.50
CA ASP A 330 -22.95 -30.37 -25.09
C ASP A 330 -23.73 -29.50 -24.10
N VAL A 331 -23.60 -29.75 -22.79
CA VAL A 331 -24.32 -29.01 -21.73
C VAL A 331 -23.39 -28.23 -20.79
N LEU A 332 -22.08 -28.22 -21.07
CA LEU A 332 -21.11 -27.47 -20.28
C LEU A 332 -21.16 -25.96 -20.60
N PRO A 333 -21.10 -25.08 -19.59
CA PRO A 333 -21.03 -23.64 -19.81
C PRO A 333 -19.67 -23.20 -20.38
N PRO A 334 -19.57 -21.98 -20.95
CA PRO A 334 -18.35 -21.50 -21.61
C PRO A 334 -17.21 -21.15 -20.63
N ASP A 335 -17.53 -20.69 -19.43
CA ASP A 335 -16.54 -20.24 -18.43
C ASP A 335 -16.13 -21.42 -17.53
N VAL A 336 -15.10 -22.16 -17.96
CA VAL A 336 -14.60 -23.37 -17.29
C VAL A 336 -13.09 -23.36 -17.13
N ILE A 337 -12.61 -24.09 -16.13
CA ILE A 337 -11.20 -24.39 -15.92
C ILE A 337 -10.95 -25.81 -16.43
N GLU A 338 -10.16 -25.96 -17.49
CA GLU A 338 -9.79 -27.27 -18.02
C GLU A 338 -8.51 -27.77 -17.33
N ALA A 339 -8.59 -28.93 -16.68
CA ALA A 339 -7.46 -29.62 -16.07
C ALA A 339 -7.26 -30.98 -16.77
N GLU A 340 -6.15 -31.14 -17.47
CA GLU A 340 -5.80 -32.38 -18.17
C GLU A 340 -4.62 -33.06 -17.47
N ILE A 341 -4.77 -34.34 -17.12
CA ILE A 341 -3.72 -35.16 -16.53
C ILE A 341 -3.26 -36.22 -17.54
N LEU A 342 -2.07 -36.05 -18.09
CA LEU A 342 -1.46 -36.94 -19.07
C LEU A 342 -0.32 -37.74 -18.45
N TYR A 343 -0.10 -38.96 -18.92
CA TYR A 343 1.07 -39.75 -18.54
C TYR A 343 2.28 -39.36 -19.41
N SER A 344 3.42 -39.03 -18.80
CA SER A 344 4.63 -38.60 -19.54
C SER A 344 5.79 -39.60 -19.51
N GLY A 345 5.56 -40.83 -19.02
CA GLY A 345 6.57 -41.89 -18.90
C GLY A 345 7.26 -41.92 -17.53
N GLU A 346 7.90 -43.04 -17.18
CA GLU A 346 8.65 -43.23 -15.90
C GLU A 346 7.84 -42.92 -14.62
N GLY A 347 6.51 -43.13 -14.62
CA GLY A 347 5.65 -42.81 -13.47
C GLY A 347 5.33 -41.32 -13.30
N LYS A 348 5.74 -40.46 -14.26
CA LYS A 348 5.48 -39.02 -14.26
C LYS A 348 4.14 -38.70 -14.93
N ARG A 349 3.48 -37.67 -14.42
CA ARG A 349 2.21 -37.12 -14.91
C ARG A 349 2.41 -35.66 -15.26
N GLU A 350 1.88 -35.23 -16.39
CA GLU A 350 1.85 -33.84 -16.82
C GLU A 350 0.44 -33.30 -16.57
N ILE A 351 0.32 -32.25 -15.76
CA ILE A 351 -0.95 -31.62 -15.41
C ILE A 351 -0.99 -30.25 -16.08
N LYS A 352 -1.91 -30.10 -17.04
CA LYS A 352 -2.14 -28.85 -17.76
C LYS A 352 -3.42 -28.21 -17.25
N ILE A 353 -3.36 -26.94 -16.85
CA ILE A 353 -4.53 -26.20 -16.38
C ILE A 353 -4.75 -24.96 -17.25
N ASN A 354 -5.80 -24.97 -18.06
CA ASN A 354 -6.18 -23.85 -18.91
C ASN A 354 -7.42 -23.16 -18.36
N ASP A 355 -7.28 -21.88 -18.02
CA ASP A 355 -8.40 -21.04 -17.57
C ASP A 355 -9.02 -20.36 -18.80
N LYS A 356 -10.14 -20.89 -19.31
CA LYS A 356 -10.94 -20.25 -20.36
C LYS A 356 -11.89 -19.23 -19.72
N GLN A 357 -11.33 -18.23 -19.03
CA GLN A 357 -12.11 -17.05 -18.68
C GLN A 357 -12.27 -16.18 -19.91
N THR A 358 -13.51 -16.05 -20.40
CA THR A 358 -13.84 -15.11 -21.46
C THR A 358 -13.45 -13.70 -20.98
N LYS A 359 -12.44 -13.09 -21.62
CA LYS A 359 -12.06 -11.70 -21.35
C LYS A 359 -13.24 -10.81 -21.76
N SER A 360 -14.10 -10.45 -20.81
CA SER A 360 -15.10 -9.39 -20.96
C SER A 360 -14.45 -8.01 -20.89
#